data_AF-A0A8T5W794-F1
#
_entry.id   AF-A0A8T5W794-F1
#
_cell.length_a   1.000
_cell.length_b   1.000
_cell.length_c   1.000
_cell.angle_alpha   90.00
_cell.angle_beta   90.00
_cell.angle_gamma   90.00
#
_symmetry.space_group_name_H-M   'P 1'
#
loop_
_entity.id
_entity.type
_entity.pdbx_description
1 polymer ?
#
loop_
_entity_poly.entity_id
_entity_poly.type
_entity_poly.pdbx_seq_one_letter_code
_entity_poly.pdbx_strand_id
1 'polypeptide(L)'
;MIGMSFLAFLTLLIISVVISVILSLLKVRVTGGFIVMLIVGWFGAWVGSPVFGYWWEALSVEGVYIVPAVLGSLVAICLCACKGKFIEEVLAKLAKKE
;
A
#
# COMPACT_ATOMS: atom_id res chain seq x y z
N MET A 1 16.12 6.31 3.60
CA MET A 1 16.41 5.27 4.60
C MET A 1 17.00 4.04 3.92
N ILE A 2 18.18 4.17 3.30
CA ILE A 2 19.01 3.02 2.90
C ILE A 2 19.88 2.69 4.13
N GLY A 3 19.78 1.47 4.64
CA GLY A 3 20.27 1.09 5.97
C GLY A 3 19.18 0.88 7.02
N MET A 4 17.97 0.46 6.62
CA MET A 4 16.96 0.03 7.58
C MET A 4 17.39 -1.27 8.26
N SER A 5 17.20 -1.33 9.56
CA SER A 5 17.28 -2.56 10.34
C SER A 5 16.28 -3.60 9.82
N PHE A 6 16.63 -4.88 9.98
CA PHE A 6 15.76 -5.98 9.58
C PHE A 6 14.38 -5.92 10.27
N LEU A 7 14.34 -5.43 11.51
CA LEU A 7 13.10 -5.23 12.26
C LEU A 7 12.17 -4.22 11.59
N ALA A 8 12.68 -3.06 11.18
CA ALA A 8 11.88 -2.06 10.48
C ALA A 8 11.29 -2.59 9.16
N PHE A 9 12.09 -3.35 8.39
CA PHE A 9 11.61 -4.06 7.20
C PHE A 9 10.48 -5.05 7.53
N LEU A 10 10.67 -5.86 8.58
CA LEU A 10 9.70 -6.86 9.00
C LEU A 10 8.40 -6.21 9.48
N THR A 11 8.47 -5.10 10.23
CA THR A 11 7.29 -4.34 10.66
C THR A 11 6.49 -3.81 9.47
N LEU A 12 7.15 -3.22 8.47
CA LEU A 12 6.51 -2.77 7.24
C LEU A 12 5.84 -3.92 6.49
N LEU A 13 6.52 -5.08 6.42
CA LEU A 13 5.98 -6.27 5.77
C LEU A 13 4.72 -6.78 6.49
N ILE A 14 4.77 -6.88 7.83
CA ILE A 14 3.61 -7.30 8.65
C ILE A 14 2.44 -6.33 8.45
N ILE A 15 2.69 -5.01 8.47
CA ILE A 15 1.65 -4.00 8.21
C ILE A 15 1.04 -4.21 6.83
N SER A 16 1.86 -4.41 5.79
CA SER A 16 1.38 -4.66 4.43
C SER A 16 0.53 -5.92 4.33
N VAL A 17 0.95 -7.02 4.97
CA VAL A 17 0.19 -8.28 5.01
C VAL A 17 -1.16 -8.08 5.68
N VAL A 18 -1.19 -7.45 6.86
CA VAL A 18 -2.42 -7.20 7.60
C VAL A 18 -3.40 -6.36 6.77
N ILE A 19 -2.93 -5.26 6.19
CA ILE A 19 -3.78 -4.38 5.37
C ILE A 19 -4.25 -5.08 4.09
N SER A 20 -3.37 -5.82 3.42
CA SER A 20 -3.74 -6.58 2.22
C SER A 20 -4.81 -7.64 2.52
N VAL A 21 -4.71 -8.33 3.65
CA VAL A 21 -5.73 -9.29 4.10
C VAL A 21 -7.05 -8.59 4.38
N ILE A 22 -7.04 -7.48 5.13
CA ILE A 22 -8.25 -6.70 5.42
C ILE A 22 -8.93 -6.24 4.12
N LEU A 23 -8.17 -5.69 3.17
CA LEU A 23 -8.72 -5.22 1.88
C LEU A 23 -9.22 -6.37 1.01
N SER A 24 -8.55 -7.52 1.05
CA SER A 24 -9.00 -8.75 0.37
C SER A 24 -10.33 -9.25 0.94
N LEU A 25 -10.50 -9.21 2.27
CA LEU A 25 -11.76 -9.54 2.94
C LEU A 25 -12.88 -8.54 2.60
N LEU A 26 -12.54 -7.27 2.40
CA LEU A 26 -13.45 -6.23 1.91
C LEU A 26 -13.75 -6.33 0.40
N LYS A 27 -13.32 -7.39 -0.28
CA LYS A 27 -13.51 -7.64 -1.73
C LYS A 27 -12.92 -6.56 -2.62
N VAL A 28 -11.93 -5.80 -2.16
CA VAL A 28 -11.15 -4.91 -3.00
C VAL A 28 -10.28 -5.77 -3.91
N ARG A 29 -10.52 -5.73 -5.21
CA ARG A 29 -9.71 -6.44 -6.21
C ARG A 29 -8.75 -5.46 -6.87
N VAL A 30 -7.46 -5.79 -6.83
CA VAL A 30 -6.40 -5.10 -7.56
C VAL A 30 -6.00 -5.98 -8.75
N THR A 31 -5.82 -5.37 -9.90
CA THR A 31 -5.31 -6.03 -11.11
C THR A 31 -3.91 -6.55 -10.82
N GLY A 32 -3.74 -7.89 -10.85
CA GLY A 32 -2.50 -8.57 -10.44
C GLY A 32 -2.56 -9.32 -9.10
N GLY A 33 -3.69 -9.27 -8.40
CA GLY A 33 -3.98 -10.13 -7.25
C GLY A 33 -3.27 -9.74 -5.95
N PHE A 34 -3.21 -10.68 -5.00
CA PHE A 34 -2.75 -10.42 -3.62
C PHE A 34 -1.27 -10.06 -3.53
N ILE A 35 -0.42 -10.62 -4.40
CA ILE A 35 1.03 -10.32 -4.41
C ILE A 35 1.27 -8.84 -4.76
N VAL A 36 0.50 -8.29 -5.72
CA VAL A 36 0.60 -6.87 -6.06
C VAL A 36 0.14 -5.99 -4.90
N MET A 37 -0.92 -6.37 -4.19
CA MET A 37 -1.35 -5.65 -2.98
C MET A 37 -0.24 -5.64 -1.91
N LEU A 38 0.45 -6.77 -1.70
CA LEU A 38 1.55 -6.85 -0.74
C LEU A 38 2.72 -5.94 -1.11
N ILE A 39 3.15 -5.97 -2.37
CA ILE A 39 4.29 -5.16 -2.83
C ILE A 39 3.93 -3.67 -2.74
N VAL A 40 2.76 -3.29 -3.27
CA VAL A 40 2.30 -1.90 -3.28
C VAL A 40 2.03 -1.40 -1.87
N GLY A 41 1.40 -2.20 -1.01
CA GLY A 41 1.16 -1.87 0.39
C GLY A 41 2.45 -1.70 1.18
N TRP A 42 3.47 -2.51 0.89
CA TRP A 42 4.79 -2.41 1.52
C TRP A 42 5.51 -1.11 1.10
N PHE A 43 5.50 -0.78 -0.19
CA PHE A 43 5.99 0.52 -0.68
C PHE A 43 5.19 1.69 -0.10
N GLY A 44 3.87 1.57 -0.02
CA GLY A 44 2.99 2.58 0.58
C GLY A 44 3.31 2.80 2.05
N ALA A 45 3.52 1.72 2.82
CA ALA A 45 3.90 1.80 4.22
C ALA A 45 5.25 2.49 4.42
N TRP A 46 6.20 2.22 3.53
CA TRP A 46 7.51 2.84 3.56
C TRP A 46 7.45 4.34 3.28
N VAL A 47 6.66 4.75 2.29
CA VAL A 47 6.45 6.16 1.91
C VAL A 47 5.48 6.89 2.86
N GLY A 48 4.73 6.16 3.68
CA GLY A 48 3.75 6.73 4.60
C GLY A 48 4.35 7.72 5.59
N SER A 49 5.48 7.37 6.21
CA SER A 49 6.16 8.26 7.19
C SER A 49 6.62 9.60 6.59
N PRO A 50 7.35 9.65 5.45
CA PRO A 50 7.74 10.94 4.86
C PRO A 50 6.57 11.75 4.27
N VAL A 51 5.45 11.12 3.92
CA VAL A 51 4.30 11.83 3.32
C VAL A 51 3.34 12.37 4.37
N PHE A 52 2.96 11.55 5.35
CA PHE A 52 2.00 11.96 6.38
C PHE A 52 2.68 12.63 7.59
N GLY A 53 4.00 12.51 7.69
CA GLY A 53 4.79 13.08 8.78
C GLY A 53 5.00 12.12 9.94
N TYR A 54 5.74 12.60 10.93
CA TYR A 54 6.20 11.83 12.08
C TYR A 54 5.31 12.15 13.30
N TRP A 55 4.24 11.38 13.48
CA TRP A 55 3.17 11.75 14.42
C TRP A 55 3.51 11.42 15.88
N TRP A 56 3.77 10.14 16.18
CA TRP A 56 4.04 9.67 17.53
C TRP A 56 5.34 8.89 17.58
N GLU A 57 6.34 9.43 18.27
CA GLU A 57 7.61 8.75 18.54
C GLU A 57 7.43 7.47 19.35
N ALA A 58 6.48 7.45 20.30
CA ALA A 58 6.15 6.27 21.11
C ALA A 58 5.56 5.10 20.29
N LEU A 59 5.01 5.38 19.10
CA LEU A 59 4.51 4.39 18.15
C LEU A 59 5.45 4.26 16.94
N SER A 60 6.72 4.60 17.13
CA SER A 60 7.77 4.42 16.15
C SER A 60 8.63 3.19 16.49
N VAL A 61 8.88 2.34 15.49
CA VAL A 61 9.83 1.23 15.59
C VAL A 61 11.01 1.58 14.71
N GLU A 62 12.13 1.96 15.31
CA GLU A 62 13.39 2.29 14.61
C GLU A 62 13.19 3.28 13.44
N GLY A 63 12.37 4.32 13.67
CA GLY A 63 12.06 5.35 12.68
C GLY A 63 10.92 5.00 11.71
N VAL A 64 10.25 3.86 11.87
CA VAL A 64 9.00 3.52 11.18
C VAL A 64 7.81 3.90 12.06
N TYR A 65 7.03 4.87 11.64
CA TYR A 65 5.85 5.31 12.37
C TYR A 65 4.63 4.49 11.91
N ILE A 66 4.04 3.73 12.82
CA ILE A 66 3.00 2.73 12.47
C ILE A 66 1.77 3.39 11.86
N VAL A 67 1.30 4.52 12.42
CA VAL A 67 0.09 5.21 11.91
C VAL A 67 0.29 5.73 10.49
N PRO A 68 1.33 6.55 10.19
CA PRO A 68 1.68 6.93 8.82
C PRO A 68 1.88 5.75 7.88
N ALA A 69 2.50 4.65 8.34
CA ALA A 69 2.73 3.46 7.52
C ALA A 69 1.43 2.74 7.15
N VAL A 70 0.49 2.60 8.08
CA VAL A 70 -0.84 2.02 7.81
C VAL A 70 -1.61 2.88 6.80
N LEU A 71 -1.62 4.20 6.99
CA LEU A 71 -2.27 5.14 6.07
C LEU A 71 -1.63 5.10 4.67
N GLY A 72 -0.30 5.09 4.61
CA GLY A 72 0.45 4.99 3.35
C GLY A 72 0.15 3.70 2.59
N SER A 73 0.08 2.55 3.28
CA SER A 73 -0.29 1.26 2.68
C SER A 73 -1.72 1.28 2.13
N LEU A 74 -2.67 1.77 2.93
CA LEU A 74 -4.08 1.90 2.52
C LEU A 74 -4.24 2.76 1.26
N VAL A 75 -3.62 3.95 1.25
CA VAL A 75 -3.69 4.88 0.11
C VAL A 75 -3.03 4.28 -1.12
N ALA A 76 -1.86 3.65 -0.99
CA ALA A 76 -1.16 3.04 -2.12
C ALA A 76 -1.97 1.92 -2.78
N ILE A 77 -2.53 1.00 -1.98
CA ILE A 77 -3.35 -0.10 -2.49
C ILE A 77 -4.64 0.43 -3.13
N CYS A 78 -5.29 1.42 -2.49
CA CYS A 78 -6.51 2.02 -3.01
C CYS A 78 -6.27 2.74 -4.36
N LEU A 79 -5.17 3.50 -4.48
CA LEU A 79 -4.77 4.12 -5.74
C LEU A 79 -4.50 3.10 -6.84
N CYS A 80 -3.85 1.99 -6.50
CA CYS A 80 -3.59 0.91 -7.44
C CYS A 80 -4.91 0.24 -7.91
N ALA A 81 -5.84 0.00 -6.98
CA ALA A 81 -7.17 -0.52 -7.28
C ALA A 81 -7.98 0.42 -8.19
N CYS A 82 -7.96 1.73 -7.92
CA CYS A 82 -8.66 2.73 -8.73
C CYS A 82 -8.05 2.87 -10.14
N LYS A 83 -6.72 2.88 -10.28
CA LYS A 83 -6.06 2.92 -11.59
C LYS A 83 -6.42 1.73 -12.46
N GLY A 84 -6.46 0.52 -11.89
CA GLY A 84 -6.84 -0.69 -12.62
C GLY A 84 -8.19 -0.54 -13.31
N LYS A 85 -9.21 -0.10 -12.56
CA LYS A 85 -10.56 0.12 -13.09
C LYS A 85 -10.62 1.21 -14.17
N PHE A 86 -9.92 2.33 -13.96
CA PHE A 86 -9.93 3.43 -14.91
C PHE A 86 -9.27 3.04 -16.24
N ILE A 87 -8.14 2.32 -16.22
CA ILE A 87 -7.46 1.86 -17.44
C ILE A 87 -8.34 0.85 -18.18
N GLU A 88 -8.98 -0.08 -17.48
CA GLU A 88 -9.90 -1.04 -18.11
C GLU A 88 -11.11 -0.35 -18.76
N GLU A 89 -11.71 0.65 -18.11
CA GLU A 89 -12.81 1.43 -18.69
C GLU A 89 -12.38 2.22 -19.95
N VAL A 90 -11.19 2.82 -19.92
CA VAL A 90 -10.65 3.55 -21.07
C VAL A 90 -10.33 2.60 -22.22
N LEU A 91 -9.68 1.47 -21.95
CA LEU A 91 -9.39 0.46 -22.97
C LEU A 91 -10.67 -0.14 -23.56
N ALA A 92 -11.68 -0.42 -22.74
CA ALA A 92 -12.98 -0.90 -23.21
C ALA A 92 -13.68 0.12 -24.10
N LYS A 93 -13.58 1.42 -23.78
CA LYS A 93 -14.11 2.49 -24.64
C LYS A 93 -13.35 2.63 -25.96
N LEU A 94 -12.04 2.39 -25.97
CA LEU A 94 -11.23 2.44 -27.19
C LEU A 94 -11.47 1.22 -28.09
N ALA A 95 -11.56 0.02 -27.51
CA ALA A 95 -11.80 -1.22 -28.26
C ALA A 95 -13.20 -1.30 -28.91
N LYS A 96 -14.18 -0.57 -28.35
CA LYS A 96 -15.56 -0.52 -28.89
C LYS A 96 -15.76 0.57 -29.95
N LYS A 97 -14.72 1.34 -30.24
CA LYS A 97 -14.76 2.45 -31.21
C LYS A 97 -14.30 2.01 -32.62
N GLU A 98 -13.81 0.77 -32.76
CA GLU A 98 -13.49 0.15 -34.05
C GLU A 98 -14.66 -0.67 -34.60
#